data_AF-A0A7S2JVP2-F1
#
_entry.id   AF-A0A7S2JVP2-F1
#
_cell.length_a   1.000
_cell.length_b   1.000
_cell.length_c   1.000
_cell.angle_alpha   90.00
_cell.angle_beta   90.00
_cell.angle_gamma   90.00
#
_symmetry.space_group_name_H-M   'P 1'
#
loop_
_entity.id
_entity.type
_entity.pdbx_description
1 polymer ?
#
loop_
_entity_poly.entity_id
_entity_poly.type
_entity_poly.pdbx_seq_one_letter_code
_entity_poly.pdbx_strand_id
1 'polypeptide(L)'
;NNSSRFGKWLQVIVSNGCAIKSCSVTDYLLELTRVCKQGPNERSYHVFFQMLAAGGDLGKDVVFMEPQQYNYIKHSQHNAPGIDDKQDFEMLRAALGALGFSGEVQHEIFRVAMGVLTLGNVEFCEEGEGCRIKDSTPARDAAGLVGVPFEDLQRSLVARRLKVGRDVTKALRRPMQAEHARDSLARLLYGRLFKFLVARINDVLSEGADMQGQYFGILDIAGFESFDVNSIEQLSINLSNEHLQSHFNNHIFKMELEDYEAEGIDSVATLTYQDNADIIALLDSRASVLSVLDEEVSVPKANDDTFHAKICRNFAQHARFIAPRFSGSRQFGVRHFAGNVTYTADHFLEKNVDTPPDEAPALCMASSLKVLEDIGGVIEQEIIEASAPGKRKTRTVSSSFRSSLASLMRTLSEAEPHFIRCIKPNQLKAAGSFQAPMVMDQLKCSGVFEAVRIRQSGFSSRIAFRDFLLRYRIVVPRMTARQIRQDLDGGRCQIDCVKDFCKALPDALSV
;
A
#
# COMPACT_ATOMS: atom_id res chain seq x y z
N ASN A 1 -4.15 10.30 -13.29
CA ASN A 1 -3.17 11.40 -13.43
C ASN A 1 -2.38 11.51 -12.15
N ASN A 2 -3.01 11.52 -10.97
CA ASN A 2 -2.33 11.55 -9.67
C ASN A 2 -2.85 10.43 -8.74
N SER A 3 -2.57 9.17 -9.06
CA SER A 3 -2.99 8.03 -8.21
C SER A 3 -1.94 7.78 -7.14
N SER A 4 -2.35 7.63 -5.88
CA SER A 4 -1.48 7.08 -4.84
C SER A 4 -1.03 5.67 -5.24
N ARG A 5 0.29 5.42 -5.29
CA ARG A 5 0.90 4.11 -5.61
C ARG A 5 1.56 3.46 -4.37
N PHE A 6 1.11 3.88 -3.20
CA PHE A 6 1.39 3.30 -1.89
C PHE A 6 0.18 3.60 -0.98
N GLY A 7 -0.09 2.74 0.00
CA GLY A 7 -1.02 3.00 1.08
C GLY A 7 -0.36 3.80 2.19
N LYS A 8 -1.11 4.67 2.85
CA LYS A 8 -0.63 5.60 3.87
C LYS A 8 -1.52 5.54 5.10
N TRP A 9 -0.93 5.26 6.25
CA TRP A 9 -1.55 5.47 7.55
C TRP A 9 -1.00 6.74 8.15
N LEU A 10 -1.86 7.74 8.34
CA LEU A 10 -1.54 8.95 9.08
C LEU A 10 -2.13 8.82 10.49
N GLN A 11 -1.28 8.75 11.50
CA GLN A 11 -1.69 8.77 12.89
C GLN A 11 -1.52 10.19 13.45
N VAL A 12 -2.58 10.73 14.03
CA VAL A 12 -2.58 12.08 14.60
C VAL A 12 -2.87 11.98 16.09
N ILE A 13 -1.91 12.40 16.90
CA ILE A 13 -2.01 12.40 18.36
C ILE A 13 -2.59 13.74 18.81
N VAL A 14 -3.65 13.69 19.61
CA VAL A 14 -4.34 14.88 20.10
C VAL A 14 -4.18 15.03 21.61
N SER A 15 -4.11 16.29 22.04
CA SER A 15 -4.22 16.63 23.46
C SER A 15 -5.67 16.56 23.94
N ASN A 16 -5.87 16.55 25.26
CA ASN A 16 -7.21 16.61 25.88
C ASN A 16 -8.02 17.86 25.47
N GLY A 17 -7.36 18.91 24.96
CA GLY A 17 -7.99 20.11 24.41
C GLY A 17 -8.25 20.07 22.90
N CYS A 18 -8.18 18.89 22.26
CA CYS A 18 -8.34 18.69 20.81
C CYS A 18 -7.27 19.38 19.92
N ALA A 19 -6.18 19.89 20.50
CA ALA A 19 -5.04 20.38 19.72
C ALA A 19 -4.16 19.21 19.24
N ILE A 20 -3.70 19.27 17.99
CA ILE A 20 -2.73 18.32 17.42
C ILE A 20 -1.40 18.47 18.14
N LYS A 21 -0.88 17.37 18.70
CA LYS A 21 0.43 17.32 19.38
C LYS A 21 1.54 16.86 18.44
N SER A 22 1.30 15.76 17.75
CA SER A 22 2.26 15.14 16.85
C SER A 22 1.54 14.27 15.83
N CYS A 23 2.24 13.98 14.73
CA CYS A 23 1.75 13.10 13.68
C CYS A 23 2.82 12.05 13.35
N SER A 24 2.39 10.90 12.84
CA SER A 24 3.28 9.94 12.20
C SER A 24 2.63 9.39 10.94
N VAL A 25 3.48 9.04 9.98
CA VAL A 25 3.13 8.49 8.68
C VAL A 25 3.78 7.12 8.55
N THR A 26 2.96 6.10 8.36
CA THR A 26 3.43 4.77 7.98
C THR A 26 3.03 4.51 6.54
N ASP A 27 4.01 4.28 5.68
CA ASP A 27 3.78 3.87 4.31
C ASP A 27 3.68 2.34 4.19
N TYR A 28 2.82 1.90 3.30
CA TYR A 28 2.60 0.50 2.96
C TYR A 28 2.61 0.35 1.44
N LEU A 29 3.17 -0.74 0.94
CA LEU A 29 2.93 -1.21 -0.43
C LEU A 29 3.34 -0.24 -1.55
N LEU A 30 4.53 0.38 -1.44
CA LEU A 30 5.07 1.17 -2.55
C LEU A 30 5.27 0.29 -3.80
N GLU A 31 4.63 0.65 -4.90
CA GLU A 31 4.72 -0.07 -6.18
C GLU A 31 6.07 0.21 -6.85
N LEU A 32 7.12 -0.49 -6.43
CA LEU A 32 8.48 -0.29 -6.95
C LEU A 32 8.64 -0.71 -8.41
N THR A 33 7.83 -1.66 -8.90
CA THR A 33 7.91 -2.10 -10.31
C THR A 33 7.62 -0.96 -11.29
N ARG A 34 6.80 0.03 -10.88
CA ARG A 34 6.51 1.26 -11.64
C ARG A 34 7.76 2.07 -11.99
N VAL A 35 8.82 1.97 -11.19
CA VAL A 35 10.09 2.66 -11.46
C VAL A 35 10.66 2.21 -12.82
N CYS A 36 10.62 0.90 -13.11
CA CYS A 36 11.27 0.32 -14.27
C CYS A 36 10.32 0.05 -15.44
N LYS A 37 9.03 -0.21 -15.17
CA LYS A 37 8.03 -0.62 -16.16
C LYS A 37 6.67 0.00 -15.82
N GLN A 38 5.90 0.44 -16.81
CA GLN A 38 4.56 1.00 -16.63
C GLN A 38 3.54 0.35 -17.57
N GLY A 39 2.26 0.36 -17.20
CA GLY A 39 1.18 -0.06 -18.09
C GLY A 39 0.97 0.90 -19.26
N PRO A 40 0.23 0.49 -20.31
CA PRO A 40 -0.12 1.36 -21.41
C PRO A 40 -0.83 2.64 -20.93
N ASN A 41 -0.43 3.80 -21.44
CA ASN A 41 -0.95 5.12 -21.04
C ASN A 41 -0.76 5.48 -19.56
N GLU A 42 0.11 4.76 -18.84
CA GLU A 42 0.49 5.13 -17.49
C GLU A 42 1.76 5.98 -17.47
N ARG A 43 1.92 6.71 -16.38
CA ARG A 43 3.13 7.48 -16.07
C ARG A 43 3.93 6.77 -14.99
N SER A 44 5.25 6.97 -14.99
CA SER A 44 6.09 6.62 -13.83
C SER A 44 5.84 7.62 -12.68
N TYR A 45 6.62 7.57 -11.60
CA TYR A 45 6.50 8.52 -10.50
C TYR A 45 6.76 9.96 -10.97
N HIS A 46 5.99 10.91 -10.40
CA HIS A 46 5.99 12.31 -10.86
C HIS A 46 7.37 12.96 -10.80
N VAL A 47 8.16 12.65 -9.76
CA VAL A 47 9.49 13.22 -9.52
C VAL A 47 10.42 13.12 -10.73
N PHE A 48 10.36 12.05 -11.53
CA PHE A 48 11.22 11.92 -12.71
C PHE A 48 10.96 13.03 -13.72
N PHE A 49 9.69 13.33 -14.00
CA PHE A 49 9.33 14.33 -15.01
C PHE A 49 9.43 15.74 -14.44
N GLN A 50 9.17 15.91 -13.14
CA GLN A 50 9.42 17.17 -12.42
C GLN A 50 10.90 17.57 -12.52
N MET A 51 11.82 16.64 -12.31
CA MET A 51 13.25 16.87 -12.48
C MET A 51 13.62 17.18 -13.94
N LEU A 52 13.05 16.46 -14.91
CA LEU A 52 13.30 16.75 -16.34
C LEU A 52 12.76 18.13 -16.76
N ALA A 53 11.60 18.54 -16.24
CA ALA A 53 11.00 19.84 -16.49
C ALA A 53 11.78 20.99 -15.85
N ALA A 54 12.41 20.74 -14.69
CA ALA A 54 13.31 21.68 -14.03
C ALA A 54 14.65 21.82 -14.77
N GLY A 55 15.14 20.74 -15.39
CA GLY A 55 16.36 20.74 -16.19
C GLY A 55 17.55 21.31 -15.42
N GLY A 56 18.21 22.32 -15.99
CA GLY A 56 19.41 22.95 -15.41
C GLY A 56 19.25 23.50 -13.99
N ASP A 57 18.03 23.70 -13.50
CA ASP A 57 17.73 24.11 -12.12
C ASP A 57 18.08 23.03 -11.08
N LEU A 58 18.28 21.78 -11.53
CA LEU A 58 18.74 20.67 -10.71
C LEU A 58 20.24 20.72 -10.42
N GLY A 59 21.05 21.38 -11.26
CA GLY A 59 22.51 21.39 -11.13
C GLY A 59 23.23 21.14 -12.46
N LYS A 60 24.48 21.63 -12.55
CA LYS A 60 25.31 21.52 -13.77
C LYS A 60 25.97 20.14 -13.93
N ASP A 61 25.99 19.35 -12.86
CA ASP A 61 26.52 18.00 -12.79
C ASP A 61 25.53 16.94 -13.30
N VAL A 62 24.30 17.34 -13.66
CA VAL A 62 23.27 16.46 -14.20
C VAL A 62 23.09 16.74 -15.68
N VAL A 63 23.34 15.71 -16.51
CA VAL A 63 23.08 15.76 -17.94
C VAL A 63 21.66 15.27 -18.20
N PHE A 64 20.84 16.14 -18.77
CA PHE A 64 19.46 15.84 -19.12
C PHE A 64 19.36 15.32 -20.56
N MET A 65 18.59 14.26 -20.73
CA MET A 65 18.17 13.77 -22.03
C MET A 65 16.67 14.01 -22.21
N GLU A 66 16.18 13.88 -23.43
CA GLU A 66 14.74 13.91 -23.68
C GLU A 66 14.06 12.69 -23.02
N PRO A 67 12.81 12.81 -22.53
CA PRO A 67 12.09 11.70 -21.90
C PRO A 67 12.08 10.40 -22.71
N GLN A 68 12.05 10.48 -24.05
CA GLN A 68 12.08 9.33 -24.97
C GLN A 68 13.40 8.56 -24.96
N GLN A 69 14.48 9.18 -24.46
CA GLN A 69 15.81 8.58 -24.39
C GLN A 69 16.04 7.81 -23.09
N TYR A 70 15.17 7.94 -22.08
CA TYR A 70 15.25 7.18 -20.85
C TYR A 70 14.39 5.92 -20.93
N ASN A 71 15.03 4.75 -20.94
CA ASN A 71 14.37 3.44 -21.11
C ASN A 71 13.23 3.19 -20.10
N TYR A 72 13.36 3.69 -18.87
CA TYR A 72 12.36 3.53 -17.82
C TYR A 72 11.12 4.42 -18.00
N ILE A 73 11.15 5.47 -18.82
CA ILE A 73 10.00 6.36 -19.03
C ILE A 73 9.67 6.62 -20.50
N LYS A 74 10.46 6.08 -21.45
CA LYS A 74 10.28 6.34 -22.89
C LYS A 74 8.90 5.97 -23.44
N HIS A 75 8.26 4.96 -22.84
CA HIS A 75 6.92 4.49 -23.21
C HIS A 75 5.81 5.01 -22.28
N SER A 76 6.17 5.82 -21.29
CA SER A 76 5.22 6.38 -20.35
C SER A 76 4.48 7.59 -20.93
N GLN A 77 3.34 7.95 -20.34
CA GLN A 77 2.69 9.21 -20.63
C GLN A 77 3.53 10.37 -20.08
N HIS A 78 4.14 11.17 -20.95
CA HIS A 78 5.00 12.29 -20.53
C HIS A 78 4.19 13.49 -20.02
N ASN A 79 3.17 13.90 -20.80
CA ASN A 79 2.30 15.01 -20.46
C ASN A 79 0.98 14.51 -19.87
N ALA A 80 0.71 14.88 -18.62
CA ALA A 80 -0.53 14.53 -17.93
C ALA A 80 -1.46 15.75 -17.84
N PRO A 81 -2.73 15.66 -18.29
CA PRO A 81 -3.66 16.78 -18.20
C PRO A 81 -3.84 17.27 -16.76
N GLY A 82 -3.69 18.59 -16.56
CA GLY A 82 -3.84 19.25 -15.27
C GLY A 82 -2.62 19.15 -14.35
N ILE A 83 -1.47 18.70 -14.85
CA ILE A 83 -0.20 18.64 -14.10
C ILE A 83 0.79 19.61 -14.75
N ASP A 84 1.38 20.49 -13.95
CA ASP A 84 2.51 21.34 -14.33
C ASP A 84 3.74 20.83 -13.59
N ASP A 85 4.54 20.01 -14.28
CA ASP A 85 5.71 19.35 -13.67
C ASP A 85 6.77 20.33 -13.18
N LYS A 86 6.88 21.52 -13.80
CA LYS A 86 7.84 22.53 -13.38
C LYS A 86 7.38 23.19 -12.09
N GLN A 87 6.12 23.60 -12.03
CA GLN A 87 5.53 24.18 -10.82
C GLN A 87 5.53 23.17 -9.66
N ASP A 88 5.18 21.91 -9.94
CA ASP A 88 5.19 20.86 -8.94
C ASP A 88 6.60 20.58 -8.40
N PHE A 89 7.64 20.73 -9.24
CA PHE A 89 9.03 20.62 -8.78
C PHE A 89 9.43 21.72 -7.80
N GLU A 90 9.02 22.96 -8.06
CA GLU A 90 9.26 24.09 -7.16
C GLU A 90 8.56 23.87 -5.80
N MET A 91 7.31 23.38 -5.82
CA MET A 91 6.59 23.00 -4.61
C MET A 91 7.28 21.86 -3.86
N LEU A 92 7.80 20.85 -4.57
CA LEU A 92 8.55 19.75 -3.97
C LEU A 92 9.82 20.26 -3.26
N ARG A 93 10.60 21.15 -3.88
CA ARG A 93 11.79 21.75 -3.26
C ARG A 93 11.44 22.55 -2.01
N ALA A 94 10.36 23.34 -2.07
CA ALA A 94 9.88 24.09 -0.91
C ALA A 94 9.46 23.15 0.24
N ALA A 95 8.75 22.06 -0.08
CA ALA A 95 8.35 21.06 0.90
C ALA A 95 9.55 20.34 1.54
N LEU A 96 10.57 19.97 0.76
CA LEU A 96 11.81 19.40 1.29
C LEU A 96 12.55 20.40 2.19
N GLY A 97 12.53 21.69 1.84
CA GLY A 97 13.06 22.76 2.70
C GLY A 97 12.32 22.85 4.04
N ALA A 98 10.99 22.75 4.03
CA ALA A 98 10.18 22.73 5.26
C ALA A 98 10.45 21.49 6.14
N LEU A 99 10.85 20.37 5.53
CA LEU A 99 11.33 19.17 6.25
C LEU A 99 12.77 19.32 6.80
N GLY A 100 13.39 20.48 6.60
CA GLY A 100 14.73 20.79 7.09
C GLY A 100 15.85 20.17 6.25
N PHE A 101 15.57 19.69 5.03
CA PHE A 101 16.65 19.29 4.12
C PHE A 101 17.36 20.52 3.57
N SER A 102 18.67 20.60 3.78
CA SER A 102 19.50 21.65 3.19
C SER A 102 19.50 21.55 1.66
N GLY A 103 19.87 22.64 0.97
CA GLY A 103 19.98 22.63 -0.49
C GLY A 103 20.93 21.55 -1.02
N GLU A 104 22.00 21.24 -0.27
CA GLU A 104 22.95 20.18 -0.60
C GLU A 104 22.29 18.79 -0.50
N VAL A 105 21.57 18.51 0.60
CA VAL A 105 20.88 17.22 0.76
C VAL A 105 19.75 17.04 -0.25
N GLN A 106 19.02 18.13 -0.56
CA GLN A 106 18.04 18.11 -1.65
C GLN A 106 18.68 17.76 -3.00
N HIS A 107 19.84 18.36 -3.29
CA HIS A 107 20.61 18.04 -4.50
C HIS A 107 21.02 16.56 -4.55
N GLU A 108 21.51 16.00 -3.45
CA GLU A 108 21.82 14.57 -3.36
C GLU A 108 20.59 13.68 -3.61
N ILE A 109 19.44 14.00 -3.01
CA ILE A 109 18.17 13.26 -3.22
C ILE A 109 17.81 13.22 -4.72
N PHE A 110 17.87 14.38 -5.40
CA PHE A 110 17.55 14.45 -6.82
C PHE A 110 18.59 13.75 -7.70
N ARG A 111 19.87 13.83 -7.35
CA ARG A 111 20.94 13.07 -8.02
C ARG A 111 20.72 11.56 -7.92
N VAL A 112 20.30 11.04 -6.77
CA VAL A 112 19.97 9.62 -6.61
C VAL A 112 18.80 9.24 -7.51
N ALA A 113 17.73 10.03 -7.52
CA ALA A 113 16.57 9.77 -8.37
C ALA A 113 16.92 9.84 -9.88
N MET A 114 17.74 10.81 -10.31
CA MET A 114 18.25 10.88 -11.69
C MET A 114 19.20 9.73 -12.03
N GLY A 115 19.99 9.27 -11.05
CA GLY A 115 20.84 8.09 -11.17
C GLY A 115 20.02 6.83 -11.43
N VAL A 116 18.89 6.65 -10.72
CA VAL A 116 17.93 5.57 -10.97
C VAL A 116 17.38 5.63 -12.41
N LEU A 117 17.00 6.81 -12.88
CA LEU A 117 16.45 6.98 -14.23
C LEU A 117 17.51 6.66 -15.31
N THR A 118 18.74 7.14 -15.10
CA THR A 118 19.88 6.95 -16.01
C THR A 118 20.35 5.50 -16.03
N LEU A 119 20.30 4.81 -14.88
CA LEU A 119 20.65 3.40 -14.76
C LEU A 119 19.84 2.52 -15.73
N GLY A 120 18.58 2.87 -16.01
CA GLY A 120 17.73 2.15 -16.97
C GLY A 120 18.26 2.12 -18.41
N ASN A 121 19.14 3.05 -18.76
CA ASN A 121 19.77 3.11 -20.08
C ASN A 121 20.96 2.16 -20.24
N VAL A 122 21.39 1.48 -19.17
CA VAL A 122 22.47 0.49 -19.26
C VAL A 122 21.95 -0.75 -19.99
N GLU A 123 22.57 -1.04 -21.13
CA GLU A 123 22.32 -2.23 -21.95
C GLU A 123 23.46 -3.24 -21.83
N PHE A 124 23.13 -4.53 -21.94
CA PHE A 124 24.08 -5.62 -21.83
C PHE A 124 24.17 -6.40 -23.14
N CYS A 125 25.36 -6.92 -23.45
CA CYS A 125 25.56 -7.85 -24.56
C CYS A 125 26.33 -9.09 -24.09
N GLU A 126 26.21 -10.18 -24.83
CA GLU A 126 26.92 -11.43 -24.53
C GLU A 126 28.43 -11.24 -24.67
N GLU A 127 29.17 -11.78 -23.70
CA GLU A 127 30.64 -11.86 -23.74
C GLU A 127 31.08 -13.17 -23.10
N GLY A 128 31.62 -14.09 -23.92
CA GLY A 128 32.03 -15.42 -23.46
C GLY A 128 30.88 -16.18 -22.79
N GLU A 129 31.10 -16.65 -21.56
CA GLU A 129 30.08 -17.35 -20.76
C GLU A 129 29.16 -16.39 -19.97
N GLY A 130 29.36 -15.08 -20.07
CA GLY A 130 28.67 -14.05 -19.29
C GLY A 130 28.14 -12.90 -20.14
N CYS A 131 28.21 -11.70 -19.60
CA CYS A 131 27.81 -10.47 -20.26
C CYS A 131 28.75 -9.32 -19.92
N ARG A 132 28.72 -8.31 -20.78
CA ARG A 132 29.34 -7.01 -20.55
C ARG A 132 28.35 -5.90 -20.81
N ILE A 133 28.69 -4.71 -20.31
CA ILE A 133 27.97 -3.48 -20.65
C ILE A 133 28.29 -3.13 -22.12
N LYS A 134 27.25 -2.91 -22.91
CA LYS A 134 27.36 -2.63 -24.35
C LYS A 134 27.98 -1.24 -24.62
N ASP A 135 27.45 -0.23 -23.94
CA ASP A 135 27.98 1.14 -23.91
C ASP A 135 28.18 1.55 -22.45
N SER A 136 29.42 1.89 -22.07
CA SER A 136 29.75 2.27 -20.70
C SER A 136 29.24 3.66 -20.31
N THR A 137 28.84 4.49 -21.27
CA THR A 137 28.47 5.90 -21.03
C THR A 137 27.29 6.02 -20.04
N PRO A 138 26.13 5.36 -20.25
CA PRO A 138 25.03 5.45 -19.29
C PRO A 138 25.37 4.89 -17.90
N ALA A 139 26.23 3.88 -17.84
CA ALA A 139 26.69 3.30 -16.57
C ALA A 139 27.66 4.23 -15.83
N ARG A 140 28.54 4.95 -16.54
CA ARG A 140 29.41 5.97 -15.97
C ARG A 140 28.61 7.17 -15.49
N ASP A 141 27.63 7.62 -16.27
CA ASP A 141 26.76 8.73 -15.91
C ASP A 141 25.92 8.38 -14.67
N ALA A 142 25.32 7.19 -14.65
CA ALA A 142 24.59 6.70 -13.47
C ALA A 142 25.50 6.62 -12.24
N ALA A 143 26.72 6.05 -12.38
CA ALA A 143 27.70 5.97 -11.29
C ALA A 143 28.10 7.35 -10.75
N GLY A 144 28.34 8.31 -11.65
CA GLY A 144 28.62 9.70 -11.30
C GLY A 144 27.46 10.37 -10.57
N LEU A 145 26.22 10.18 -11.03
CA LEU A 145 25.03 10.71 -10.39
C LEU A 145 24.85 10.17 -8.98
N VAL A 146 24.97 8.85 -8.78
CA VAL A 146 24.85 8.23 -7.45
C VAL A 146 26.15 8.31 -6.61
N GLY A 147 27.23 8.90 -7.15
CA GLY A 147 28.48 9.11 -6.42
C GLY A 147 29.29 7.85 -6.11
N VAL A 148 29.14 6.77 -6.87
CA VAL A 148 29.86 5.50 -6.63
C VAL A 148 30.96 5.27 -7.68
N PRO A 149 32.02 4.50 -7.36
CA PRO A 149 33.00 4.12 -8.36
C PRO A 149 32.38 3.31 -9.51
N PHE A 150 32.64 3.71 -10.75
CA PHE A 150 32.13 3.03 -11.94
C PHE A 150 32.44 1.53 -11.95
N GLU A 151 33.65 1.14 -11.55
CA GLU A 151 34.07 -0.26 -11.52
C GLU A 151 33.27 -1.11 -10.53
N ASP A 152 32.83 -0.52 -9.42
CA ASP A 152 32.02 -1.20 -8.42
C ASP A 152 30.56 -1.34 -8.88
N LEU A 153 30.01 -0.29 -9.51
CA LEU A 153 28.70 -0.38 -10.15
C LEU A 153 28.72 -1.43 -11.27
N GLN A 154 29.68 -1.37 -12.17
CA GLN A 154 29.83 -2.34 -13.27
C GLN A 154 29.90 -3.77 -12.73
N ARG A 155 30.75 -4.00 -11.73
CA ARG A 155 30.89 -5.32 -11.09
C ARG A 155 29.57 -5.80 -10.47
N SER A 156 28.84 -4.92 -9.79
CA SER A 156 27.54 -5.25 -9.18
C SER A 156 26.50 -5.69 -10.21
N LEU A 157 26.56 -5.18 -11.44
CA LEU A 157 25.62 -5.50 -12.52
C LEU A 157 26.01 -6.79 -13.26
N VAL A 158 27.28 -6.97 -13.60
CA VAL A 158 27.73 -8.09 -14.47
C VAL A 158 28.13 -9.35 -13.71
N ALA A 159 28.46 -9.26 -12.41
CA ALA A 159 28.93 -10.39 -11.61
C ALA A 159 28.17 -10.55 -10.29
N ARG A 160 27.83 -11.80 -9.95
CA ARG A 160 27.29 -12.16 -8.63
C ARG A 160 28.37 -12.78 -7.76
N ARG A 161 28.38 -12.44 -6.48
CA ARG A 161 29.13 -13.19 -5.48
C ARG A 161 28.41 -14.51 -5.17
N LEU A 162 29.18 -15.60 -5.13
CA LEU A 162 28.72 -16.92 -4.75
C LEU A 162 29.51 -17.34 -3.52
N LYS A 163 28.83 -17.46 -2.38
CA LYS A 163 29.44 -18.01 -1.17
C LYS A 163 29.23 -19.53 -1.16
N VAL A 164 30.28 -20.29 -1.47
CA VAL A 164 30.27 -21.75 -1.47
C VAL A 164 31.09 -22.22 -0.27
N GLY A 165 30.41 -22.61 0.81
CA GLY A 165 31.07 -22.94 2.08
C GLY A 165 31.73 -21.71 2.72
N ARG A 166 33.07 -21.73 2.81
CA ARG A 166 33.87 -20.59 3.31
C ARG A 166 34.42 -19.71 2.19
N ASP A 167 34.39 -20.17 0.94
CA ASP A 167 34.98 -19.48 -0.20
C ASP A 167 33.95 -18.57 -0.88
N VAL A 168 34.39 -17.37 -1.27
CA VAL A 168 33.58 -16.42 -2.05
C VAL A 168 34.12 -16.42 -3.47
N THR A 169 33.39 -17.05 -4.39
CA THR A 169 33.70 -17.03 -5.82
C THR A 169 32.85 -15.98 -6.54
N LYS A 170 33.30 -15.51 -7.69
CA LYS A 170 32.54 -14.58 -8.54
C LYS A 170 32.07 -15.35 -9.77
N ALA A 171 30.78 -15.25 -10.09
CA ALA A 171 30.23 -15.80 -11.33
C ALA A 171 29.66 -14.67 -12.18
N LEU A 172 29.94 -14.71 -13.48
CA LEU A 172 29.36 -13.76 -14.44
C LEU A 172 27.87 -14.04 -14.63
N ARG A 173 27.10 -12.97 -14.81
CA ARG A 173 25.68 -13.01 -15.16
C ARG A 173 25.53 -13.13 -16.68
N ARG A 174 24.45 -13.76 -17.13
CA ARG A 174 23.97 -13.65 -18.51
C ARG A 174 23.30 -12.29 -18.74
N PRO A 175 23.15 -11.79 -19.99
CA PRO A 175 22.59 -10.46 -20.25
C PRO A 175 21.25 -10.22 -19.55
N MET A 176 20.30 -11.14 -19.69
CA MET A 176 18.98 -11.05 -19.02
C MET A 176 19.09 -10.98 -17.49
N GLN A 177 20.03 -11.73 -16.90
CA GLN A 177 20.26 -11.69 -15.44
C GLN A 177 20.89 -10.36 -15.01
N ALA A 178 21.70 -9.72 -15.86
CA ALA A 178 22.26 -8.41 -15.60
C ALA A 178 21.21 -7.29 -15.74
N GLU A 179 20.30 -7.38 -16.71
CA GLU A 179 19.12 -6.51 -16.79
C GLU A 179 18.26 -6.59 -15.53
N HIS A 180 18.04 -7.80 -15.01
CA HIS A 180 17.31 -7.98 -13.76
C HIS A 180 18.08 -7.41 -12.56
N ALA A 181 19.41 -7.55 -12.53
CA ALA A 181 20.23 -6.96 -11.47
C ALA A 181 20.16 -5.43 -11.49
N ARG A 182 20.19 -4.82 -12.69
CA ARG A 182 19.99 -3.38 -12.93
C ARG A 182 18.63 -2.92 -12.40
N ASP A 183 17.55 -3.59 -12.80
CA ASP A 183 16.19 -3.21 -12.39
C ASP A 183 15.95 -3.42 -10.89
N SER A 184 16.55 -4.46 -10.29
CA SER A 184 16.51 -4.67 -8.84
C SER A 184 17.29 -3.60 -8.07
N LEU A 185 18.45 -3.17 -8.58
CA LEU A 185 19.20 -2.06 -7.99
C LEU A 185 18.41 -0.75 -8.10
N ALA A 186 17.80 -0.46 -9.25
CA ALA A 186 16.95 0.72 -9.45
C ALA A 186 15.77 0.76 -8.45
N ARG A 187 15.05 -0.36 -8.29
CA ARG A 187 13.96 -0.50 -7.30
C ARG A 187 14.43 -0.32 -5.87
N LEU A 188 15.58 -0.90 -5.52
CA LEU A 188 16.18 -0.77 -4.19
C LEU A 188 16.52 0.69 -3.87
N LEU A 189 17.25 1.36 -4.77
CA LEU A 189 17.66 2.76 -4.57
C LEU A 189 16.45 3.67 -4.40
N TYR A 190 15.44 3.53 -5.29
CA TYR A 190 14.22 4.34 -5.21
C TYR A 190 13.41 4.04 -3.93
N GLY A 191 13.22 2.77 -3.59
CA GLY A 191 12.47 2.38 -2.40
C GLY A 191 13.14 2.81 -1.10
N ARG A 192 14.47 2.78 -1.04
CA ARG A 192 15.24 3.22 0.14
C ARG A 192 15.29 4.73 0.25
N LEU A 193 15.41 5.44 -0.87
CA LEU A 193 15.25 6.89 -0.89
C LEU A 193 13.87 7.31 -0.39
N PHE A 194 12.81 6.60 -0.81
CA PHE A 194 11.46 6.85 -0.32
C PHE A 194 11.34 6.63 1.20
N LYS A 195 11.89 5.52 1.73
CA LYS A 195 11.90 5.25 3.17
C LYS A 195 12.70 6.28 3.96
N PHE A 196 13.82 6.76 3.41
CA PHE A 196 14.60 7.86 3.99
C PHE A 196 13.77 9.15 4.10
N LEU A 197 13.00 9.49 3.06
CA LEU A 197 12.08 10.64 3.09
C LEU A 197 10.97 10.47 4.13
N VAL A 198 10.35 9.28 4.21
CA VAL A 198 9.30 8.99 5.20
C VAL A 198 9.85 9.06 6.63
N ALA A 199 11.06 8.54 6.88
CA ALA A 199 11.71 8.65 8.19
C ALA A 199 11.90 10.13 8.58
N ARG A 200 12.41 10.96 7.66
CA ARG A 200 12.56 12.40 7.93
C ARG A 200 11.22 13.10 8.18
N ILE A 201 10.18 12.77 7.42
CA ILE A 201 8.82 13.28 7.66
C ILE A 201 8.39 12.95 9.09
N ASN A 202 8.61 11.72 9.55
CA ASN A 202 8.29 11.32 10.91
C ASN A 202 9.12 12.03 11.98
N ASP A 203 10.42 12.24 11.74
CA ASP A 203 11.26 12.99 12.68
C ASP A 203 10.74 14.41 12.91
N VAL A 204 10.34 15.09 11.82
CA VAL A 204 9.79 16.45 11.88
C VAL A 204 8.38 16.48 12.49
N LEU A 205 7.53 15.50 12.14
CA LEU A 205 6.16 15.46 12.65
C LEU A 205 6.05 14.97 14.11
N SER A 206 7.08 14.28 14.62
CA SER A 206 7.09 13.74 15.98
C SER A 206 7.76 14.65 17.01
N GLU A 207 8.66 15.56 16.60
CA GLU A 207 9.36 16.60 17.39
C GLU A 207 9.38 16.40 18.93
N GLY A 208 9.88 15.24 19.38
CA GLY A 208 10.07 14.93 20.80
C GLY A 208 8.80 14.82 21.65
N ALA A 209 7.61 14.78 21.03
CA ALA A 209 6.35 14.60 21.71
C ALA A 209 6.16 13.14 22.12
N ASP A 210 5.64 12.92 23.33
CA ASP A 210 5.24 11.59 23.77
C ASP A 210 4.18 11.03 22.81
N MET A 211 4.44 9.83 22.29
CA MET A 211 3.51 9.11 21.42
C MET A 211 2.31 8.55 22.19
N GLN A 212 2.27 8.76 23.51
CA GLN A 212 1.16 8.38 24.37
C GLN A 212 0.05 9.44 24.36
N GLY A 213 -1.17 8.98 24.10
CA GLY A 213 -2.36 9.82 24.15
C GLY A 213 -3.50 9.24 23.32
N GLN A 214 -4.62 9.95 23.32
CA GLN A 214 -5.68 9.68 22.37
C GLN A 214 -5.19 10.07 20.96
N TYR A 215 -5.45 9.19 20.00
CA TYR A 215 -5.12 9.44 18.61
C TYR A 215 -6.31 9.08 17.73
N PHE A 216 -6.33 9.67 16.54
CA PHE A 216 -7.13 9.15 15.45
C PHE A 216 -6.22 8.84 14.27
N GLY A 217 -6.59 7.84 13.48
CA GLY A 217 -5.83 7.40 12.33
C GLY A 217 -6.63 7.55 11.04
N ILE A 218 -5.94 7.93 9.97
CA ILE A 218 -6.51 8.05 8.64
C ILE A 218 -5.76 7.08 7.73
N LEU A 219 -6.47 6.07 7.25
CA LEU A 219 -5.98 5.17 6.22
C LEU A 219 -6.39 5.68 4.83
N ASP A 220 -5.40 5.97 4.00
CA ASP A 220 -5.54 6.28 2.58
C ASP A 220 -4.88 5.17 1.78
N ILE A 221 -5.68 4.32 1.12
CA ILE A 221 -5.20 3.15 0.40
C ILE A 221 -5.93 3.03 -0.94
N ALA A 222 -5.24 2.42 -1.92
CA ALA A 222 -5.83 2.13 -3.22
C ALA A 222 -7.10 1.27 -3.06
N GLY A 223 -8.16 1.69 -3.73
CA GLY A 223 -9.37 0.88 -3.86
C GLY A 223 -9.15 -0.33 -4.75
N PHE A 224 -10.16 -1.19 -4.82
CA PHE A 224 -10.16 -2.37 -5.67
C PHE A 224 -9.83 -2.03 -7.14
N GLU A 225 -8.89 -2.76 -7.75
CA GLU A 225 -8.43 -2.57 -9.13
C GLU A 225 -8.79 -3.80 -9.98
N SER A 226 -9.38 -3.58 -11.15
CA SER A 226 -9.61 -4.61 -12.17
C SER A 226 -9.39 -4.01 -13.54
N PHE A 227 -8.29 -4.39 -14.17
CA PHE A 227 -7.85 -3.96 -15.49
C PHE A 227 -7.98 -5.09 -16.51
N ASP A 228 -7.72 -4.79 -17.79
CA ASP A 228 -7.68 -5.79 -18.86
C ASP A 228 -6.55 -6.82 -18.61
N VAL A 229 -5.43 -6.38 -18.03
CA VAL A 229 -4.31 -7.24 -17.63
C VAL A 229 -3.93 -6.91 -16.19
N ASN A 230 -4.22 -7.83 -15.27
CA ASN A 230 -3.88 -7.72 -13.85
C ASN A 230 -2.66 -8.58 -13.54
N SER A 231 -1.69 -8.03 -12.81
CA SER A 231 -0.49 -8.76 -12.38
C SER A 231 -0.45 -8.91 -10.86
N ILE A 232 0.70 -9.28 -10.30
CA ILE A 232 0.87 -9.49 -8.85
C ILE A 232 0.58 -8.21 -8.05
N GLU A 233 0.85 -7.04 -8.62
CA GLU A 233 0.56 -5.74 -8.00
C GLU A 233 -0.93 -5.57 -7.74
N GLN A 234 -1.79 -5.84 -8.73
CA GLN A 234 -3.25 -5.81 -8.56
C GLN A 234 -3.71 -6.90 -7.58
N LEU A 235 -3.10 -8.08 -7.61
CA LEU A 235 -3.44 -9.16 -6.66
C LEU A 235 -3.17 -8.72 -5.21
N SER A 236 -2.05 -8.06 -4.97
CA SER A 236 -1.70 -7.45 -3.68
C SER A 236 -2.68 -6.35 -3.28
N ILE A 237 -3.02 -5.41 -4.18
CA ILE A 237 -4.00 -4.35 -3.90
C ILE A 237 -5.38 -4.94 -3.56
N ASN A 238 -5.83 -5.91 -4.34
CA ASN A 238 -7.13 -6.54 -4.13
C ASN A 238 -7.15 -7.38 -2.85
N LEU A 239 -6.05 -8.06 -2.50
CA LEU A 239 -5.92 -8.75 -1.20
C LEU A 239 -6.00 -7.77 -0.03
N SER A 240 -5.38 -6.58 -0.12
CA SER A 240 -5.55 -5.54 0.91
C SER A 240 -7.02 -5.12 1.05
N ASN A 241 -7.73 -4.95 -0.07
CA ASN A 241 -9.15 -4.63 -0.05
C ASN A 241 -10.01 -5.77 0.54
N GLU A 242 -9.67 -7.05 0.31
CA GLU A 242 -10.35 -8.17 0.96
C GLU A 242 -10.18 -8.14 2.49
N HIS A 243 -8.97 -7.90 2.99
CA HIS A 243 -8.71 -7.77 4.43
C HIS A 243 -9.46 -6.59 5.05
N LEU A 244 -9.47 -5.43 4.38
CA LEU A 244 -10.24 -4.26 4.83
C LEU A 244 -11.75 -4.51 4.80
N GLN A 245 -12.25 -5.24 3.80
CA GLN A 245 -13.66 -5.64 3.75
C GLN A 245 -14.01 -6.63 4.86
N SER A 246 -13.11 -7.57 5.18
CA SER A 246 -13.31 -8.50 6.29
C SER A 246 -13.35 -7.75 7.63
N HIS A 247 -12.46 -6.78 7.83
CA HIS A 247 -12.47 -5.93 9.02
C HIS A 247 -13.74 -5.07 9.09
N PHE A 248 -14.20 -4.51 7.97
CA PHE A 248 -15.49 -3.82 7.88
C PHE A 248 -16.66 -4.74 8.29
N ASN A 249 -16.70 -5.96 7.74
CA ASN A 249 -17.75 -6.94 8.06
C ASN A 249 -17.70 -7.35 9.54
N ASN A 250 -16.52 -7.61 10.09
CA ASN A 250 -16.37 -7.95 11.50
C ASN A 250 -16.80 -6.79 12.40
N HIS A 251 -16.42 -5.55 12.08
CA HIS A 251 -16.75 -4.41 12.92
C HIS A 251 -18.23 -4.04 12.86
N ILE A 252 -18.79 -3.88 11.65
CA ILE A 252 -20.18 -3.45 11.49
C ILE A 252 -21.16 -4.54 11.90
N PHE A 253 -20.85 -5.82 11.69
CA PHE A 253 -21.85 -6.87 11.90
C PHE A 253 -21.64 -7.62 13.19
N LYS A 254 -20.42 -8.13 13.42
CA LYS A 254 -20.20 -9.05 14.55
C LYS A 254 -20.31 -8.32 15.88
N MET A 255 -19.67 -7.17 16.02
CA MET A 255 -19.83 -6.38 17.24
C MET A 255 -21.25 -5.85 17.41
N GLU A 256 -21.92 -5.43 16.32
CA GLU A 256 -23.29 -4.95 16.41
C GLU A 256 -24.27 -6.06 16.87
N LEU A 257 -24.08 -7.30 16.40
CA LEU A 257 -24.84 -8.46 16.86
C LEU A 257 -24.50 -8.87 18.29
N GLU A 258 -23.23 -8.85 18.68
CA GLU A 258 -22.79 -9.13 20.06
C GLU A 258 -23.40 -8.12 21.06
N ASP A 259 -23.50 -6.84 20.68
CA ASP A 259 -24.18 -5.82 21.48
C ASP A 259 -25.69 -6.09 21.58
N TYR A 260 -26.33 -6.47 20.49
CA TYR A 260 -27.76 -6.83 20.51
C TYR A 260 -28.03 -8.05 21.39
N GLU A 261 -27.18 -9.08 21.32
CA GLU A 261 -27.27 -10.25 22.19
C GLU A 261 -27.05 -9.87 23.66
N ALA A 262 -26.04 -9.04 23.96
CA ALA A 262 -25.76 -8.55 25.30
C ALA A 262 -26.90 -7.71 25.89
N GLU A 263 -27.60 -6.94 25.06
CA GLU A 263 -28.77 -6.13 25.44
C GLU A 263 -30.10 -6.91 25.38
N GLY A 264 -30.08 -8.20 25.01
CA GLY A 264 -31.27 -9.05 24.94
C GLY A 264 -32.24 -8.70 23.81
N ILE A 265 -31.73 -8.21 22.68
CA ILE A 265 -32.49 -7.82 21.49
C ILE A 265 -32.52 -8.97 20.47
N ASP A 266 -33.45 -9.91 20.66
CA ASP A 266 -33.55 -11.13 19.85
C ASP A 266 -34.08 -10.91 18.42
N SER A 267 -34.70 -9.76 18.14
CA SER A 267 -35.39 -9.47 16.88
C SER A 267 -34.46 -9.29 15.67
N VAL A 268 -33.15 -9.18 15.88
CA VAL A 268 -32.15 -8.85 14.85
C VAL A 268 -31.24 -10.05 14.52
N ALA A 269 -31.38 -11.18 15.22
CA ALA A 269 -30.52 -12.37 15.12
C ALA A 269 -30.53 -13.09 13.74
N THR A 270 -31.41 -12.69 12.82
CA THR A 270 -31.51 -13.27 11.46
C THR A 270 -30.71 -12.52 10.39
N LEU A 271 -29.98 -11.45 10.76
CA LEU A 271 -29.14 -10.73 9.83
C LEU A 271 -27.97 -11.59 9.35
N THR A 272 -28.05 -12.02 8.09
CA THR A 272 -26.97 -12.74 7.41
C THR A 272 -26.12 -11.77 6.59
N TYR A 273 -24.80 -11.99 6.64
CA TYR A 273 -23.83 -11.28 5.83
C TYR A 273 -22.94 -12.26 5.06
N GLN A 274 -22.34 -11.76 3.98
CA GLN A 274 -21.41 -12.54 3.20
C GLN A 274 -20.00 -12.37 3.76
N ASP A 275 -19.52 -13.40 4.46
CA ASP A 275 -18.12 -13.50 4.87
C ASP A 275 -17.22 -13.71 3.63
N ASN A 276 -16.02 -13.13 3.69
CA ASN A 276 -14.97 -13.24 2.68
C ASN A 276 -13.68 -13.88 3.21
N ALA A 277 -13.72 -14.49 4.41
CA ALA A 277 -12.60 -15.23 4.99
C ALA A 277 -12.11 -16.37 4.08
N ASP A 278 -12.99 -16.97 3.27
CA ASP A 278 -12.64 -18.01 2.29
C ASP A 278 -11.75 -17.47 1.15
N ILE A 279 -11.99 -16.25 0.70
CA ILE A 279 -11.15 -15.58 -0.31
C ILE A 279 -9.79 -15.22 0.29
N ILE A 280 -9.78 -14.68 1.51
CA ILE A 280 -8.54 -14.37 2.23
C ILE A 280 -7.74 -15.66 2.44
N ALA A 281 -8.36 -16.77 2.82
CA ALA A 281 -7.68 -18.04 3.00
C ALA A 281 -7.08 -18.59 1.69
N LEU A 282 -7.78 -18.42 0.56
CA LEU A 282 -7.27 -18.80 -0.77
C LEU A 282 -6.00 -18.02 -1.14
N LEU A 283 -5.91 -16.74 -0.76
CA LEU A 283 -4.83 -15.83 -1.16
C LEU A 283 -3.70 -15.71 -0.13
N ASP A 284 -4.01 -15.84 1.16
CA ASP A 284 -3.16 -15.42 2.28
C ASP A 284 -3.21 -16.37 3.49
N SER A 285 -3.36 -17.67 3.24
CA SER A 285 -3.13 -18.73 4.25
C SER A 285 -1.77 -19.42 4.07
N ARG A 286 -1.48 -20.41 4.92
CA ARG A 286 -0.29 -21.27 4.79
C ARG A 286 -0.26 -22.11 3.50
N ALA A 287 -1.43 -22.38 2.90
CA ALA A 287 -1.60 -23.14 1.67
C ALA A 287 -2.43 -22.32 0.68
N SER A 288 -1.88 -21.17 0.27
CA SER A 288 -2.54 -20.15 -0.55
C SER A 288 -1.80 -19.89 -1.85
N VAL A 289 -2.41 -19.11 -2.73
CA VAL A 289 -1.77 -18.66 -3.98
C VAL A 289 -0.43 -17.96 -3.69
N LEU A 290 -0.37 -17.07 -2.70
CA LEU A 290 0.87 -16.36 -2.36
C LEU A 290 1.91 -17.25 -1.65
N SER A 291 1.48 -18.23 -0.84
CA SER A 291 2.44 -19.18 -0.26
C SER A 291 3.08 -20.07 -1.32
N VAL A 292 2.30 -20.53 -2.30
CA VAL A 292 2.83 -21.28 -3.46
C VAL A 292 3.81 -20.40 -4.25
N LEU A 293 3.49 -19.13 -4.44
CA LEU A 293 4.37 -18.18 -5.13
C LEU A 293 5.71 -18.00 -4.41
N ASP A 294 5.68 -17.85 -3.08
CA ASP A 294 6.90 -17.70 -2.27
C ASP A 294 7.78 -18.96 -2.28
N GLU A 295 7.15 -20.14 -2.25
CA GLU A 295 7.86 -21.42 -2.35
C GLU A 295 8.55 -21.58 -3.71
N GLU A 296 7.84 -21.33 -4.81
CA GLU A 296 8.34 -21.53 -6.17
C GLU A 296 9.55 -20.64 -6.49
N VAL A 297 9.67 -19.45 -5.85
CA VAL A 297 10.87 -18.59 -6.01
C VAL A 297 12.17 -19.31 -5.59
N SER A 298 12.09 -20.21 -4.62
CA SER A 298 13.27 -20.95 -4.12
C SER A 298 13.47 -22.30 -4.82
N VAL A 299 12.53 -22.72 -5.67
CA VAL A 299 12.60 -24.03 -6.36
C VAL A 299 13.55 -23.93 -7.55
N PRO A 300 14.59 -24.79 -7.64
CA PRO A 300 15.49 -24.80 -8.78
C PRO A 300 14.74 -25.06 -10.09
N LYS A 301 14.96 -24.19 -11.10
CA LYS A 301 14.33 -24.27 -12.43
C LYS A 301 12.81 -24.05 -12.44
N ALA A 302 12.21 -23.56 -11.37
CA ALA A 302 10.83 -23.09 -11.41
C ALA A 302 10.68 -21.90 -12.37
N ASN A 303 9.53 -21.80 -12.99
CA ASN A 303 9.14 -20.71 -13.88
C ASN A 303 7.65 -20.40 -13.69
N ASP A 304 7.13 -19.37 -14.37
CA ASP A 304 5.73 -18.98 -14.20
C ASP A 304 4.74 -20.09 -14.60
N ASP A 305 5.12 -20.98 -15.52
CA ASP A 305 4.30 -22.14 -15.92
C ASP A 305 4.24 -23.19 -14.79
N THR A 306 5.35 -23.47 -14.09
CA THR A 306 5.35 -24.40 -12.95
C THR A 306 4.50 -23.86 -11.81
N PHE A 307 4.62 -22.57 -11.52
CA PHE A 307 3.79 -21.87 -10.55
C PHE A 307 2.31 -21.96 -10.92
N HIS A 308 1.96 -21.59 -12.16
CA HIS A 308 0.58 -21.59 -12.66
C HIS A 308 -0.06 -22.98 -12.63
N ALA A 309 0.67 -24.00 -13.08
CA ALA A 309 0.19 -25.39 -13.04
C ALA A 309 -0.06 -25.86 -11.59
N LYS A 310 0.81 -25.48 -10.65
CA LYS A 310 0.69 -25.84 -9.24
C LYS A 310 -0.53 -25.18 -8.59
N ILE A 311 -0.80 -23.90 -8.83
CA ILE A 311 -2.00 -23.25 -8.29
C ILE A 311 -3.29 -23.80 -8.92
N CYS A 312 -3.30 -24.08 -10.23
CA CYS A 312 -4.46 -24.68 -10.89
C CYS A 312 -4.76 -26.06 -10.30
N ARG A 313 -3.73 -26.90 -10.11
CA ARG A 313 -3.89 -28.22 -9.48
C ARG A 313 -4.40 -28.12 -8.04
N ASN A 314 -3.86 -27.19 -7.26
CA ASN A 314 -4.18 -27.07 -5.84
C ASN A 314 -5.58 -26.46 -5.60
N PHE A 315 -6.04 -25.54 -6.46
CA PHE A 315 -7.22 -24.72 -6.20
C PHE A 315 -8.34 -24.85 -7.24
N ALA A 316 -8.24 -25.72 -8.26
CA ALA A 316 -9.26 -25.86 -9.30
C ALA A 316 -10.70 -26.10 -8.77
N GLN A 317 -10.83 -26.79 -7.63
CA GLN A 317 -12.13 -27.09 -7.01
C GLN A 317 -12.55 -26.03 -5.97
N HIS A 318 -11.72 -25.02 -5.71
CA HIS A 318 -12.03 -24.00 -4.71
C HIS A 318 -13.14 -23.07 -5.21
N ALA A 319 -14.15 -22.84 -4.38
CA ALA A 319 -15.33 -22.04 -4.72
C ALA A 319 -15.04 -20.55 -4.99
N ARG A 320 -13.80 -20.08 -4.83
CA ARG A 320 -13.38 -18.72 -5.18
C ARG A 320 -12.33 -18.66 -6.27
N PHE A 321 -11.79 -19.80 -6.68
CA PHE A 321 -10.85 -19.88 -7.78
C PHE A 321 -11.62 -20.07 -9.10
N ILE A 322 -11.08 -19.50 -10.18
CA ILE A 322 -11.57 -19.66 -11.54
C ILE A 322 -10.40 -20.19 -12.36
N ALA A 323 -10.51 -21.44 -12.81
CA ALA A 323 -9.53 -22.03 -13.71
C ALA A 323 -9.50 -21.28 -15.06
N PRO A 324 -8.34 -21.24 -15.74
CA PRO A 324 -8.22 -20.61 -17.06
C PRO A 324 -9.23 -21.19 -18.06
N ARG A 325 -9.77 -20.33 -18.92
CA ARG A 325 -10.67 -20.74 -20.01
C ARG A 325 -9.94 -21.43 -21.17
N PHE A 326 -8.67 -21.09 -21.39
CA PHE A 326 -7.86 -21.60 -22.49
C PHE A 326 -6.57 -22.24 -21.98
N SER A 327 -6.34 -23.49 -22.38
CA SER A 327 -5.08 -24.20 -22.15
C SER A 327 -3.91 -23.42 -22.77
N GLY A 328 -2.85 -23.16 -21.99
CA GLY A 328 -1.67 -22.42 -22.43
C GLY A 328 -1.67 -20.93 -22.11
N SER A 329 -2.78 -20.38 -21.60
CA SER A 329 -2.75 -19.04 -20.98
C SER A 329 -2.28 -19.15 -19.52
N ARG A 330 -1.28 -18.35 -19.13
CA ARG A 330 -0.82 -18.23 -17.72
C ARG A 330 -1.82 -17.42 -16.87
N GLN A 331 -3.11 -17.58 -17.13
CA GLN A 331 -4.18 -16.82 -16.48
C GLN A 331 -4.89 -17.65 -15.42
N PHE A 332 -5.30 -17.00 -14.35
CA PHE A 332 -6.21 -17.58 -13.36
C PHE A 332 -7.14 -16.48 -12.86
N GLY A 333 -8.35 -16.84 -12.41
CA GLY A 333 -9.29 -15.88 -11.86
C GLY A 333 -9.55 -16.11 -10.38
N VAL A 334 -9.93 -15.03 -9.71
CA VAL A 334 -10.37 -15.03 -8.31
C VAL A 334 -11.72 -14.31 -8.24
N ARG A 335 -12.66 -14.91 -7.51
CA ARG A 335 -13.98 -14.32 -7.23
C ARG A 335 -13.87 -13.49 -5.96
N HIS A 336 -13.44 -12.25 -6.10
CA HIS A 336 -13.36 -11.28 -5.02
C HIS A 336 -14.74 -10.87 -4.50
N PHE A 337 -14.80 -10.22 -3.34
CA PHE A 337 -16.06 -9.62 -2.84
C PHE A 337 -16.63 -8.59 -3.85
N ALA A 338 -15.74 -7.89 -4.56
CA ALA A 338 -16.03 -6.91 -5.59
C ALA A 338 -16.21 -7.52 -7.00
N GLY A 339 -16.24 -8.85 -7.14
CA GLY A 339 -16.45 -9.53 -8.42
C GLY A 339 -15.21 -10.24 -8.96
N ASN A 340 -15.31 -10.72 -10.20
CA ASN A 340 -14.31 -11.62 -10.75
C ASN A 340 -13.15 -10.83 -11.37
N VAL A 341 -11.92 -11.16 -10.99
CA VAL A 341 -10.70 -10.58 -11.57
C VAL A 341 -9.84 -11.70 -12.14
N THR A 342 -9.31 -11.49 -13.35
CA THR A 342 -8.38 -12.40 -14.00
C THR A 342 -6.97 -11.84 -13.92
N TYR A 343 -6.06 -12.64 -13.34
CA TYR A 343 -4.65 -12.33 -13.20
C TYR A 343 -3.83 -13.09 -14.23
N THR A 344 -2.79 -12.46 -14.75
CA THR A 344 -1.82 -13.05 -15.68
C THR A 344 -0.51 -13.27 -14.92
N ALA A 345 -0.12 -14.53 -14.75
CA ALA A 345 1.03 -14.96 -13.93
C ALA A 345 2.40 -14.68 -14.59
N ASP A 346 2.42 -13.98 -15.72
CA ASP A 346 3.63 -13.57 -16.43
C ASP A 346 4.56 -12.77 -15.50
N HIS A 347 5.80 -13.24 -15.37
CA HIS A 347 6.85 -12.68 -14.52
C HIS A 347 6.52 -12.65 -13.03
N PHE A 348 5.57 -13.46 -12.54
CA PHE A 348 5.22 -13.49 -11.11
C PHE A 348 6.40 -13.89 -10.24
N LEU A 349 7.14 -14.95 -10.61
CA LEU A 349 8.29 -15.38 -9.82
C LEU A 349 9.38 -14.31 -9.81
N GLU A 350 9.67 -13.73 -10.97
CA GLU A 350 10.66 -12.65 -11.12
C GLU A 350 10.29 -11.44 -10.26
N LYS A 351 9.04 -10.98 -10.35
CA LYS A 351 8.54 -9.84 -9.57
C LYS A 351 8.51 -10.12 -8.07
N ASN A 352 8.34 -11.38 -7.67
CA ASN A 352 8.29 -11.76 -6.27
C ASN A 352 9.68 -11.88 -5.59
N VAL A 353 10.78 -11.85 -6.36
CA VAL A 353 12.13 -11.83 -5.80
C VAL A 353 12.41 -10.46 -5.17
N ASP A 354 12.64 -10.46 -3.85
CA ASP A 354 13.02 -9.27 -3.06
C ASP A 354 14.47 -9.38 -2.53
N THR A 355 15.36 -9.98 -3.32
CA THR A 355 16.78 -10.06 -2.98
C THR A 355 17.53 -8.92 -3.68
N PRO A 356 18.05 -7.93 -2.96
CA PRO A 356 18.93 -6.93 -3.55
C PRO A 356 20.21 -7.62 -4.08
N PRO A 357 20.93 -7.04 -5.04
CA PRO A 357 22.28 -7.51 -5.35
C PRO A 357 23.11 -7.56 -4.06
N ASP A 358 23.85 -8.65 -3.82
CA ASP A 358 24.67 -8.82 -2.60
C ASP A 358 25.69 -7.66 -2.43
N GLU A 359 26.04 -7.02 -3.53
CA GLU A 359 26.91 -5.85 -3.59
C GLU A 359 26.24 -4.53 -3.20
N ALA A 360 24.92 -4.44 -3.22
CA ALA A 360 24.20 -3.17 -3.11
C ALA A 360 24.45 -2.39 -1.80
N PRO A 361 24.50 -3.01 -0.60
CA PRO A 361 24.79 -2.26 0.62
C PRO A 361 26.19 -1.64 0.58
N ALA A 362 27.20 -2.43 0.21
CA ALA A 362 28.58 -1.97 0.07
C ALA A 362 28.72 -0.90 -1.02
N LEU A 363 27.97 -1.02 -2.12
CA LEU A 363 27.94 -0.02 -3.18
C LEU A 363 27.37 1.32 -2.67
N CYS A 364 26.26 1.29 -1.93
CA CYS A 364 25.68 2.50 -1.33
C CYS A 364 26.61 3.14 -0.31
N MET A 365 27.26 2.35 0.55
CA MET A 365 28.23 2.87 1.54
C MET A 365 29.51 3.42 0.91
N ALA A 366 29.86 3.00 -0.31
CA ALA A 366 30.98 3.55 -1.06
C ALA A 366 30.63 4.85 -1.80
N SER A 367 29.38 5.32 -1.70
CA SER A 367 28.94 6.57 -2.30
C SER A 367 29.60 7.78 -1.67
N SER A 368 29.95 8.78 -2.48
CA SER A 368 30.35 10.11 -2.00
C SER A 368 29.18 10.97 -1.55
N LEU A 369 27.93 10.56 -1.83
CA LEU A 369 26.71 11.24 -1.39
C LEU A 369 26.31 10.73 -0.01
N LYS A 370 26.16 11.64 0.94
CA LYS A 370 25.84 11.29 2.33
C LYS A 370 24.50 10.57 2.45
N VAL A 371 23.50 10.98 1.67
CA VAL A 371 22.18 10.33 1.62
C VAL A 371 22.27 8.84 1.29
N LEU A 372 23.11 8.47 0.31
CA LEU A 372 23.26 7.05 -0.07
C LEU A 372 24.13 6.28 0.90
N GLU A 373 25.15 6.91 1.48
CA GLU A 373 25.96 6.30 2.53
C GLU A 373 25.09 5.89 3.73
N ASP A 374 24.23 6.80 4.20
CA ASP A 374 23.31 6.57 5.32
C ASP A 374 22.29 5.48 4.98
N ILE A 375 21.71 5.52 3.77
CA ILE A 375 20.84 4.45 3.26
C ILE A 375 21.58 3.10 3.26
N GLY A 376 22.85 3.08 2.83
CA GLY A 376 23.68 1.87 2.79
C GLY A 376 23.87 1.25 4.16
N GLY A 377 24.14 2.07 5.19
CA GLY A 377 24.27 1.63 6.57
C GLY A 377 22.98 1.01 7.13
N VAL A 378 21.82 1.60 6.83
CA VAL A 378 20.51 1.03 7.22
C VAL A 378 20.28 -0.33 6.58
N ILE A 379 20.59 -0.47 5.29
CA ILE A 379 20.46 -1.76 4.58
C ILE A 379 21.38 -2.81 5.19
N GLU A 380 22.63 -2.48 5.49
CA GLU A 380 23.59 -3.40 6.10
C GLU A 380 23.09 -3.90 7.46
N GLN A 381 22.61 -2.98 8.30
CA GLN A 381 22.07 -3.30 9.62
C GLN A 381 20.87 -4.27 9.54
N GLU A 382 19.93 -4.02 8.63
CA GLU A 382 18.79 -4.91 8.41
C GLU A 382 19.23 -6.32 7.93
N ILE A 383 20.26 -6.40 7.09
CA ILE A 383 20.80 -7.69 6.61
C ILE A 383 21.45 -8.46 7.76
N ILE A 384 22.18 -7.79 8.65
CA ILE A 384 22.79 -8.38 9.86
C ILE A 384 21.69 -8.96 10.76
N GLU A 385 20.64 -8.18 11.01
CA GLU A 385 19.50 -8.60 11.85
C GLU A 385 18.71 -9.76 11.25
N ALA A 386 18.54 -9.78 9.92
CA ALA A 386 17.90 -10.87 9.20
C ALA A 386 18.75 -12.16 9.15
N SER A 387 20.08 -12.02 9.22
CA SER A 387 21.03 -13.14 9.16
C SER A 387 21.18 -13.90 10.48
N ALA A 388 20.52 -13.44 11.55
CA ALA A 388 20.52 -14.10 12.85
C ALA A 388 19.98 -15.55 12.79
N PRO A 389 20.55 -16.50 13.57
CA PRO A 389 20.16 -17.91 13.54
C PRO A 389 18.66 -18.08 13.82
N GLY A 390 17.95 -18.74 12.91
CA GLY A 390 16.49 -18.98 12.97
C GLY A 390 15.64 -18.17 11.98
N LYS A 391 16.20 -17.18 11.28
CA LYS A 391 15.46 -16.28 10.35
C LYS A 391 15.80 -16.43 8.85
N ARG A 392 16.57 -17.45 8.45
CA ARG A 392 16.99 -17.72 7.06
C ARG A 392 15.85 -18.21 6.13
N LYS A 393 14.77 -17.45 5.98
CA LYS A 393 13.85 -17.64 4.86
C LYS A 393 14.15 -16.61 3.78
N THR A 394 14.12 -17.04 2.52
CA THR A 394 14.19 -16.17 1.35
C THR A 394 13.08 -15.11 1.49
N ARG A 395 13.46 -13.84 1.63
CA ARG A 395 12.48 -12.75 1.69
C ARG A 395 11.94 -12.54 0.28
N THR A 396 10.62 -12.46 0.17
CA THR A 396 9.92 -12.22 -1.10
C THR A 396 9.09 -10.96 -0.99
N VAL A 397 8.72 -10.37 -2.13
CA VAL A 397 7.86 -9.19 -2.15
C VAL A 397 6.52 -9.52 -1.51
N SER A 398 5.94 -10.69 -1.81
CA SER A 398 4.66 -11.12 -1.24
C SER A 398 4.74 -11.37 0.26
N SER A 399 5.80 -12.00 0.79
CA SER A 399 5.91 -12.24 2.24
C SER A 399 6.11 -10.94 3.01
N SER A 400 6.91 -10.01 2.47
CA SER A 400 7.07 -8.65 3.02
C SER A 400 5.75 -7.86 3.01
N PHE A 401 5.04 -7.92 1.89
CA PHE A 401 3.70 -7.34 1.71
C PHE A 401 2.73 -7.88 2.77
N ARG A 402 2.66 -9.20 2.93
CA ARG A 402 1.74 -9.85 3.86
C ARG A 402 2.02 -9.49 5.31
N SER A 403 3.30 -9.42 5.70
CA SER A 403 3.71 -8.95 7.03
C SER A 403 3.28 -7.50 7.27
N SER A 404 3.45 -6.63 6.27
CA SER A 404 3.06 -5.22 6.35
C SER A 404 1.54 -5.05 6.46
N LEU A 405 0.78 -5.80 5.66
CA LEU A 405 -0.69 -5.82 5.72
C LEU A 405 -1.19 -6.35 7.06
N ALA A 406 -0.61 -7.44 7.59
CA ALA A 406 -0.97 -7.96 8.90
C ALA A 406 -0.70 -6.94 10.03
N SER A 407 0.39 -6.16 9.93
CA SER A 407 0.66 -5.08 10.87
C SER A 407 -0.38 -3.97 10.77
N LEU A 408 -0.76 -3.55 9.57
CA LEU A 408 -1.83 -2.57 9.36
C LEU A 408 -3.15 -3.05 9.96
N MET A 409 -3.57 -4.28 9.68
CA MET A 409 -4.82 -4.83 10.19
C MET A 409 -4.84 -4.91 11.72
N ARG A 410 -3.69 -5.14 12.37
CA ARG A 410 -3.56 -5.07 13.83
C ARG A 410 -3.82 -3.66 14.33
N THR A 411 -3.14 -2.66 13.76
CA THR A 411 -3.33 -1.25 14.11
C THR A 411 -4.80 -0.80 13.96
N LEU A 412 -5.47 -1.21 12.88
CA LEU A 412 -6.88 -0.87 12.67
C LEU A 412 -7.81 -1.55 13.70
N SER A 413 -7.46 -2.73 14.19
CA SER A 413 -8.27 -3.47 15.15
C SER A 413 -8.20 -2.93 16.58
N GLU A 414 -7.25 -2.03 16.87
CA GLU A 414 -7.08 -1.39 18.17
C GLU A 414 -7.92 -0.11 18.33
N ALA A 415 -8.61 0.34 17.27
CA ALA A 415 -9.36 1.59 17.24
C ALA A 415 -10.81 1.40 16.79
N GLU A 416 -11.67 2.37 17.13
CA GLU A 416 -13.02 2.46 16.56
C GLU A 416 -12.93 2.98 15.11
N PRO A 417 -13.38 2.22 14.10
CA PRO A 417 -13.27 2.59 12.71
C PRO A 417 -14.46 3.41 12.21
N HIS A 418 -14.15 4.43 11.41
CA HIS A 418 -15.13 5.16 10.61
C HIS A 418 -14.81 4.95 9.13
N PHE A 419 -15.81 4.53 8.35
CA PHE A 419 -15.62 4.16 6.95
C PHE A 419 -16.14 5.25 6.01
N ILE A 420 -15.30 5.66 5.06
CA ILE A 420 -15.64 6.57 3.97
C ILE A 420 -15.43 5.83 2.65
N ARG A 421 -16.48 5.74 1.82
CA ARG A 421 -16.43 5.09 0.49
C ARG A 421 -16.50 6.16 -0.60
N CYS A 422 -15.39 6.35 -1.31
CA CYS A 422 -15.33 7.25 -2.46
C CYS A 422 -15.82 6.54 -3.73
N ILE A 423 -16.73 7.17 -4.48
CA ILE A 423 -17.31 6.60 -5.70
C ILE A 423 -16.92 7.45 -6.91
N LYS A 424 -16.34 6.80 -7.92
CA LYS A 424 -16.00 7.47 -9.19
C LYS A 424 -17.27 7.66 -10.02
N PRO A 425 -17.60 8.88 -10.46
CA PRO A 425 -18.83 9.13 -11.22
C PRO A 425 -18.72 8.71 -12.70
N ASN A 426 -17.51 8.64 -13.27
CA ASN A 426 -17.24 8.20 -14.64
C ASN A 426 -15.75 7.85 -14.85
N GLN A 427 -15.42 7.16 -15.93
CA GLN A 427 -14.03 6.85 -16.32
C GLN A 427 -13.28 8.01 -17.01
N LEU A 428 -14.03 8.97 -17.57
CA LEU A 428 -13.49 10.07 -18.37
C LEU A 428 -12.81 11.16 -17.52
N LYS A 429 -12.91 11.06 -16.19
CA LYS A 429 -12.45 12.10 -15.23
C LYS A 429 -13.12 13.46 -15.48
N ALA A 430 -14.34 13.45 -16.03
CA ALA A 430 -15.07 14.66 -16.39
C ALA A 430 -16.02 15.09 -15.27
N ALA A 431 -16.06 16.39 -14.98
CA ALA A 431 -17.07 16.96 -14.08
C ALA A 431 -18.47 16.87 -14.70
N GLY A 432 -19.51 16.78 -13.87
CA GLY A 432 -20.91 16.77 -14.32
C GLY A 432 -21.37 15.52 -15.09
N SER A 433 -20.50 14.54 -15.31
CA SER A 433 -20.83 13.29 -16.00
C SER A 433 -21.04 12.15 -14.99
N PHE A 434 -22.18 11.46 -15.07
CA PHE A 434 -22.52 10.35 -14.19
C PHE A 434 -22.85 9.09 -15.00
N GLN A 435 -22.04 8.04 -14.88
CA GLN A 435 -22.22 6.76 -15.56
C GLN A 435 -22.88 5.77 -14.59
N ALA A 436 -24.21 5.72 -14.64
CA ALA A 436 -25.01 4.93 -13.68
C ALA A 436 -24.60 3.45 -13.57
N PRO A 437 -24.34 2.70 -14.66
CA PRO A 437 -23.91 1.30 -14.55
C PRO A 437 -22.60 1.15 -13.77
N MET A 438 -21.60 1.98 -14.07
CA MET A 438 -20.30 1.98 -13.40
C MET A 438 -20.42 2.35 -11.91
N VAL A 439 -21.26 3.33 -11.58
CA VAL A 439 -21.51 3.71 -10.18
C VAL A 439 -22.23 2.59 -9.43
N MET A 440 -23.23 1.97 -10.07
CA MET A 440 -23.94 0.81 -9.51
C MET A 440 -22.99 -0.35 -9.23
N ASP A 441 -22.07 -0.64 -10.14
CA ASP A 441 -21.08 -1.70 -9.94
C ASP A 441 -20.16 -1.38 -8.77
N GLN A 442 -19.65 -0.15 -8.64
CA GLN A 442 -18.86 0.26 -7.47
C GLN A 442 -19.63 0.13 -6.15
N LEU A 443 -20.92 0.48 -6.11
CA LEU A 443 -21.75 0.36 -4.91
C LEU A 443 -21.96 -1.09 -4.50
N LYS A 444 -22.21 -1.99 -5.47
CA LYS A 444 -22.25 -3.45 -5.22
C LYS A 444 -20.90 -3.97 -4.72
N CYS A 445 -19.82 -3.50 -5.33
CA CYS A 445 -18.48 -3.97 -5.04
C CYS A 445 -17.89 -3.42 -3.73
N SER A 446 -18.47 -2.38 -3.13
CA SER A 446 -17.93 -1.74 -1.91
C SER A 446 -18.66 -2.15 -0.63
N GLY A 447 -19.62 -3.08 -0.72
CA GLY A 447 -20.43 -3.54 0.41
C GLY A 447 -21.41 -2.50 0.95
N VAL A 448 -21.69 -1.43 0.18
CA VAL A 448 -22.55 -0.32 0.63
C VAL A 448 -24.00 -0.76 0.77
N PHE A 449 -24.49 -1.62 -0.12
CA PHE A 449 -25.88 -2.11 -0.04
C PHE A 449 -26.11 -3.00 1.18
N GLU A 450 -25.15 -3.85 1.48
CA GLU A 450 -25.14 -4.69 2.68
C GLU A 450 -25.14 -3.80 3.93
N ALA A 451 -24.25 -2.80 3.97
CA ALA A 451 -24.16 -1.81 5.06
C ALA A 451 -25.51 -1.11 5.31
N VAL A 452 -26.18 -0.64 4.24
CA VAL A 452 -27.48 0.02 4.32
C VAL A 452 -28.56 -0.94 4.82
N ARG A 453 -28.60 -2.17 4.29
CA ARG A 453 -29.59 -3.18 4.68
C ARG A 453 -29.53 -3.47 6.18
N ILE A 454 -28.34 -3.62 6.75
CA ILE A 454 -28.16 -3.86 8.19
C ILE A 454 -28.65 -2.66 8.98
N ARG A 455 -28.20 -1.46 8.63
CA ARG A 455 -28.58 -0.24 9.37
C ARG A 455 -30.08 0.04 9.30
N GLN A 456 -30.77 -0.44 8.26
CA GLN A 456 -32.23 -0.37 8.15
C GLN A 456 -32.94 -1.44 9.01
N SER A 457 -32.36 -2.62 9.14
CA SER A 457 -32.94 -3.72 9.93
C SER A 457 -32.57 -3.69 11.41
N GLY A 458 -31.47 -3.03 11.77
CA GLY A 458 -30.99 -2.85 13.14
C GLY A 458 -31.32 -1.48 13.74
N PHE A 459 -30.78 -1.23 14.93
CA PHE A 459 -30.91 0.01 15.68
C PHE A 459 -29.59 0.81 15.65
N SER A 460 -29.44 1.63 14.62
CA SER A 460 -28.21 2.41 14.36
C SER A 460 -27.85 3.49 15.40
N SER A 461 -28.71 3.75 16.39
CA SER A 461 -28.49 4.75 17.44
C SER A 461 -28.67 4.13 18.81
N ARG A 462 -27.71 4.37 19.70
CA ARG A 462 -27.69 3.85 21.07
C ARG A 462 -27.42 4.98 22.04
N ILE A 463 -28.11 4.98 23.16
CA ILE A 463 -28.00 6.01 24.18
C ILE A 463 -28.36 5.42 25.54
N ALA A 464 -27.54 5.67 26.55
CA ALA A 464 -27.83 5.21 27.90
C ALA A 464 -29.16 5.77 28.40
N PHE A 465 -29.91 4.99 29.18
CA PHE A 465 -31.25 5.38 29.63
C PHE A 465 -31.28 6.75 30.33
N ARG A 466 -30.30 7.01 31.21
CA ARG A 466 -30.18 8.32 31.89
C ARG A 466 -30.01 9.46 30.89
N ASP A 467 -29.11 9.33 29.93
CA ASP A 467 -28.81 10.39 28.95
C ASP A 467 -29.99 10.62 28.00
N PHE A 468 -30.66 9.55 27.59
CA PHE A 468 -31.89 9.61 26.79
C PHE A 468 -32.96 10.43 27.51
N LEU A 469 -33.25 10.10 28.77
CA LEU A 469 -34.24 10.80 29.57
C LEU A 469 -33.86 12.26 29.82
N LEU A 470 -32.60 12.55 30.14
CA LEU A 470 -32.15 13.93 30.37
C LEU A 470 -32.24 14.79 29.10
N ARG A 471 -31.92 14.21 27.94
CA ARG A 471 -31.96 14.87 26.64
C ARG A 471 -33.39 15.09 26.14
N TYR A 472 -34.22 14.05 26.16
CA TYR A 472 -35.53 14.05 25.49
C TYR A 472 -36.71 14.38 26.39
N ARG A 473 -36.54 14.52 27.72
CA ARG A 473 -37.63 14.97 28.62
C ARG A 473 -38.30 16.29 28.21
N ILE A 474 -37.67 17.09 27.34
CA ILE A 474 -38.24 18.35 26.84
C ILE A 474 -39.51 18.14 26.00
N VAL A 475 -39.69 16.94 25.44
CA VAL A 475 -40.85 16.63 24.58
C VAL A 475 -42.10 16.30 25.39
N VAL A 476 -41.96 15.86 26.65
CA VAL A 476 -43.09 15.54 27.53
C VAL A 476 -43.52 16.76 28.37
N PRO A 477 -44.76 16.78 28.92
CA PRO A 477 -45.23 17.88 29.76
C PRO A 477 -44.28 18.21 30.91
N ARG A 478 -44.18 19.51 31.25
CA ARG A 478 -43.24 20.03 32.28
C ARG A 478 -43.30 19.29 33.62
N MET A 479 -44.50 18.86 34.04
CA MET A 479 -44.69 18.09 35.27
C MET A 479 -44.01 16.72 35.18
N THR A 480 -44.25 15.98 34.09
CA THR A 480 -43.62 14.69 33.80
C THR A 480 -42.10 14.82 33.67
N ALA A 481 -41.62 15.86 32.99
CA ALA A 481 -40.18 16.13 32.85
C ALA A 481 -39.49 16.37 34.21
N ARG A 482 -40.16 17.06 35.15
CA ARG A 482 -39.66 17.26 36.52
C ARG A 482 -39.65 15.96 37.32
N GLN A 483 -40.71 15.16 37.21
CA GLN A 483 -40.80 13.86 37.87
C GLN A 483 -39.68 12.92 37.42
N ILE A 484 -39.45 12.80 36.11
CA ILE A 484 -38.36 11.99 35.55
C ILE A 484 -36.99 12.41 36.12
N ARG A 485 -36.75 13.71 36.28
CA ARG A 485 -35.50 14.20 36.88
C ARG A 485 -35.37 13.80 38.34
N GLN A 486 -36.44 13.96 39.12
CA GLN A 486 -36.46 13.56 40.54
C GLN A 486 -36.26 12.06 40.71
N ASP A 487 -36.89 11.25 39.87
CA ASP A 487 -36.75 9.79 39.88
C ASP A 487 -35.32 9.34 39.54
N LEU A 488 -34.68 9.99 38.56
CA LEU A 488 -33.28 9.73 38.17
C LEU A 488 -32.26 10.13 39.24
N ASP A 489 -32.51 11.24 39.94
CA ASP A 489 -31.64 11.72 41.02
C ASP A 489 -31.90 10.95 42.33
N GLY A 490 -33.12 10.42 42.51
CA GLY A 490 -33.54 9.58 43.63
C GLY A 490 -33.18 8.10 43.51
N GLY A 491 -32.46 7.69 42.45
CA GLY A 491 -31.97 6.32 42.28
C GLY A 491 -33.03 5.30 41.84
N ARG A 492 -34.17 5.75 41.29
CA ARG A 492 -35.19 4.85 40.72
C ARG A 492 -34.59 4.06 39.54
N CYS A 493 -35.09 2.84 39.34
CA CYS A 493 -34.74 2.01 38.19
C CYS A 493 -34.90 2.80 36.87
N GLN A 494 -33.82 2.94 36.10
CA GLN A 494 -33.81 3.74 34.88
C GLN A 494 -34.73 3.16 33.79
N ILE A 495 -34.84 1.82 33.73
CA ILE A 495 -35.72 1.13 32.78
C ILE A 495 -37.18 1.51 33.03
N ASP A 496 -37.61 1.58 34.29
CA ASP A 496 -38.99 1.95 34.62
C ASP A 496 -39.26 3.42 34.30
N CYS A 497 -38.27 4.30 34.52
CA CYS A 497 -38.36 5.70 34.12
C CYS A 497 -38.53 5.86 32.60
N VAL A 498 -37.80 5.06 31.80
CA VAL A 498 -37.94 5.04 30.34
C VAL A 498 -39.31 4.50 29.92
N LYS A 499 -39.80 3.43 30.53
CA LYS A 499 -41.16 2.91 30.26
C LYS A 499 -42.23 3.96 30.51
N ASP A 500 -42.12 4.71 31.61
CA ASP A 500 -43.07 5.77 31.94
C ASP A 500 -42.98 6.95 30.97
N PHE A 501 -41.76 7.33 30.56
CA PHE A 501 -41.55 8.33 29.50
C PHE A 501 -42.16 7.90 28.16
N CYS A 502 -41.95 6.65 27.73
CA CYS A 502 -42.51 6.12 26.50
C CYS A 502 -44.05 6.06 26.51
N LYS A 503 -44.68 5.82 27.67
CA LYS A 503 -46.15 5.91 27.82
C LYS A 503 -46.67 7.33 27.64
N ALA A 504 -45.91 8.33 28.04
CA ALA A 504 -46.27 9.75 27.89
C ALA A 504 -46.01 10.31 26.47
N LEU A 505 -45.27 9.56 25.63
CA LEU A 505 -44.85 10.02 24.30
C LEU A 505 -46.00 10.26 23.31
N PRO A 506 -47.01 9.37 23.18
CA PRO A 506 -48.10 9.56 22.22
C PRO A 506 -48.89 10.85 22.47
N ASP A 507 -49.16 11.18 23.73
CA ASP A 507 -49.85 12.41 24.13
C ASP A 507 -48.97 13.65 23.90
N ALA A 508 -47.66 13.49 24.02
CA ALA A 508 -46.68 14.56 23.80
C ALA A 508 -46.44 14.89 22.32
N LEU A 509 -46.55 13.89 21.43
CA LEU A 509 -46.30 14.01 19.99
C LEU A 509 -47.58 14.25 19.16
N SER A 510 -48.75 14.21 19.79
CA SER A 510 -50.05 14.47 19.13
C SER A 510 -50.48 15.95 19.16
N VAL A 511 -49.60 16.82 19.65
CA VAL A 511 -49.70 18.30 19.59
C VAL A 511 -48.85 18.81 18.45
#